data_AF-A0A7D4PMD8-F1
#
_entry.id   AF-A0A7D4PMD8-F1
#
_cell.length_a   1.000
_cell.length_b   1.000
_cell.length_c   1.000
_cell.angle_alpha   90.00
_cell.angle_beta   90.00
_cell.angle_gamma   90.00
#
_symmetry.space_group_name_H-M   'P 1'
#
loop_
_entity.id
_entity.type
_entity.pdbx_description
1 polymer ?
#
loop_
_entity_poly.entity_id
_entity_poly.type
_entity_poly.pdbx_seq_one_letter_code
_entity_poly.pdbx_strand_id
1 'polypeptide(L)'
;MINDWWRERPEERYWMIAPSRSGVGEALSAPKASDERRFEWSHELVGFTEPGDTLFVWDRTLPVPGIAAWGRVLGPLGEESRTRRGEELAHWHMPVSDTLRLASPITISSLRRIGGEVVSVRDDLEANTDGPVYFPFIGSADTLGPAPAYLTKMPRDLVALLSARFGFAFAL
;
A
#
# COMPACT_ATOMS: atom_id res chain seq x y z
N MET A 1 -0.02 2.62 18.11
CA MET A 1 -0.28 3.97 17.58
C MET A 1 0.51 4.09 16.29
N ILE A 2 -0.15 4.54 15.23
CA ILE A 2 0.47 4.77 13.91
C ILE A 2 1.31 6.06 13.95
N ASN A 3 2.46 6.03 13.28
CA ASN A 3 3.32 7.17 13.01
C ASN A 3 2.88 7.84 11.70
N ASP A 4 1.98 8.81 11.79
CA ASP A 4 1.36 9.50 10.64
C ASP A 4 2.24 10.63 10.08
N TRP A 5 3.51 10.34 9.78
CA TRP A 5 4.50 11.31 9.27
C TRP A 5 4.06 12.06 7.99
N TRP A 6 3.09 11.52 7.25
CA TRP A 6 2.50 12.10 6.04
C TRP A 6 1.34 13.07 6.30
N ARG A 7 0.83 13.19 7.54
CA ARG A 7 -0.44 13.87 7.85
C ARG A 7 -0.54 15.30 7.29
N GLU A 8 0.55 16.04 7.35
CA GLU A 8 0.61 17.45 6.91
C GLU A 8 1.16 17.60 5.48
N ARG A 9 1.31 16.48 4.74
CA ARG A 9 1.92 16.41 3.41
C ARG A 9 0.91 15.89 2.39
N PRO A 10 0.10 16.77 1.76
CA PRO A 10 -0.93 16.34 0.79
C PRO A 10 -0.35 15.61 -0.43
N GLU A 11 0.93 15.80 -0.72
CA GLU A 11 1.67 15.10 -1.74
C GLU A 11 2.02 13.64 -1.40
N GLU A 12 1.79 13.18 -0.16
CA GLU A 12 2.09 11.82 0.32
C GLU A 12 0.88 10.89 0.25
N ARG A 13 -0.09 11.17 -0.63
CA ARG A 13 -1.39 10.49 -0.73
C ARG A 13 -1.36 9.23 -1.60
N TYR A 14 -0.37 8.37 -1.39
CA TYR A 14 -0.23 7.09 -2.10
C TYR A 14 -0.10 5.90 -1.15
N TRP A 15 -0.68 4.78 -1.55
CA TRP A 15 -0.73 3.55 -0.78
C TRP A 15 -0.49 2.35 -1.68
N MET A 16 0.02 1.25 -1.13
CA MET A 16 0.04 -0.04 -1.84
C MET A 16 -0.65 -1.10 -1.01
N ILE A 17 -1.57 -1.81 -1.64
CA ILE A 17 -2.22 -3.01 -1.11
C ILE A 17 -1.67 -4.26 -1.78
N ALA A 18 -1.47 -5.31 -0.99
CA ALA A 18 -1.06 -6.64 -1.45
C ALA A 18 -2.17 -7.67 -1.15
N PRO A 19 -3.26 -7.68 -1.95
CA PRO A 19 -4.38 -8.58 -1.71
C PRO A 19 -3.95 -10.05 -1.84
N SER A 20 -4.65 -10.91 -1.09
CA SER A 20 -4.43 -12.38 -1.15
C SER A 20 -4.98 -13.02 -2.44
N ARG A 21 -5.80 -12.28 -3.20
CA ARG A 21 -6.38 -12.65 -4.49
C ARG A 21 -6.08 -11.56 -5.52
N SER A 22 -6.34 -11.82 -6.80
CA SER A 22 -6.14 -10.83 -7.85
C SER A 22 -7.10 -9.64 -7.67
N GLY A 23 -6.55 -8.44 -7.48
CA GLY A 23 -7.32 -7.21 -7.27
C GLY A 23 -7.77 -6.95 -5.83
N VAL A 24 -8.29 -5.74 -5.62
CA VAL A 24 -8.70 -5.22 -4.29
C VAL A 24 -10.17 -5.53 -3.98
N GLY A 25 -11.01 -5.66 -5.01
CA GLY A 25 -12.46 -5.63 -4.87
C GLY A 25 -12.98 -4.19 -4.80
N GLU A 26 -14.16 -4.00 -4.21
CA GLU A 26 -14.86 -2.71 -4.13
C GLU A 26 -14.40 -1.82 -2.96
N ALA A 27 -13.62 -2.36 -2.03
CA ALA A 27 -13.16 -1.62 -0.85
C ALA A 27 -11.84 -2.18 -0.27
N LEU A 28 -11.07 -1.32 0.39
CA LEU A 28 -10.13 -1.76 1.42
C LEU A 28 -10.95 -2.24 2.61
N SER A 29 -10.74 -3.48 3.02
CA SER A 29 -11.43 -4.10 4.15
C SER A 29 -10.43 -4.82 5.04
N ALA A 30 -10.25 -4.31 6.25
CA ALA A 30 -9.34 -4.87 7.23
C ALA A 30 -9.99 -4.96 8.62
N PRO A 31 -9.75 -6.03 9.40
CA PRO A 31 -10.21 -6.10 10.78
C PRO A 31 -9.67 -4.93 11.62
N LYS A 32 -10.53 -4.33 12.44
CA LYS A 32 -10.13 -3.36 13.47
C LYS A 32 -9.53 -4.09 14.66
N ALA A 33 -8.67 -3.38 15.41
CA ALA A 33 -8.14 -3.91 16.66
C ALA A 33 -9.28 -4.27 17.64
N SER A 34 -9.19 -5.43 18.27
CA SER A 34 -9.99 -5.79 19.44
C SER A 34 -9.06 -6.07 20.63
N ASP A 35 -9.56 -5.91 21.85
CA ASP A 35 -8.77 -5.91 23.10
C ASP A 35 -7.89 -7.15 23.30
N GLU A 36 -8.19 -8.27 22.64
CA GLU A 36 -7.49 -9.54 22.79
C GLU A 36 -6.52 -9.87 21.64
N ARG A 37 -6.49 -9.08 20.56
CA ARG A 37 -5.71 -9.37 19.36
C ARG A 37 -4.93 -8.13 18.94
N ARG A 38 -3.61 -8.12 19.18
CA ARG A 38 -2.67 -7.21 18.51
C ARG A 38 -2.77 -7.46 17.01
N PHE A 39 -3.51 -6.62 16.30
CA PHE A 39 -3.50 -6.62 14.85
C PHE A 39 -2.33 -5.80 14.31
N GLU A 40 -1.96 -6.13 13.09
CA GLU A 40 -0.82 -5.55 12.38
C GLU A 40 -1.12 -4.10 12.02
N TRP A 41 -0.13 -3.22 12.22
CA TRP A 41 -0.14 -1.80 11.81
C TRP A 41 -0.69 -1.61 10.38
N SER A 42 -0.50 -2.59 9.49
CA SER A 42 -0.96 -2.57 8.10
C SER A 42 -2.48 -2.52 7.95
N HIS A 43 -3.26 -2.99 8.93
CA HIS A 43 -4.71 -2.86 8.97
C HIS A 43 -5.14 -1.48 9.47
N GLU A 44 -4.45 -0.95 10.49
CA GLU A 44 -4.73 0.38 11.04
C GLU A 44 -4.56 1.47 9.97
N LEU A 45 -3.62 1.31 9.03
CA LEU A 45 -3.40 2.23 7.92
C LEU A 45 -4.64 2.45 7.04
N VAL A 46 -5.60 1.52 6.99
CA VAL A 46 -6.86 1.73 6.25
C VAL A 46 -7.61 2.95 6.79
N GLY A 47 -7.59 3.17 8.10
CA GLY A 47 -8.23 4.31 8.74
C GLY A 47 -7.56 5.66 8.46
N PHE A 48 -6.38 5.67 7.83
CA PHE A 48 -5.62 6.86 7.45
C PHE A 48 -5.72 7.19 5.96
N THR A 49 -6.45 6.38 5.19
CA THR A 49 -6.72 6.68 3.78
C THR A 49 -7.80 7.75 3.66
N GLU A 50 -7.68 8.61 2.66
CA GLU A 50 -8.63 9.70 2.39
C GLU A 50 -9.20 9.61 0.96
N PRO A 51 -10.44 10.08 0.72
CA PRO A 51 -10.97 10.22 -0.63
C PRO A 51 -10.01 10.97 -1.56
N GLY A 52 -9.76 10.40 -2.74
CA GLY A 52 -8.83 10.94 -3.73
C GLY A 52 -7.42 10.33 -3.68
N ASP A 53 -7.06 9.63 -2.60
CA ASP A 53 -5.77 8.95 -2.49
C ASP A 53 -5.58 7.92 -3.62
N THR A 54 -4.33 7.75 -4.05
CA THR A 54 -3.97 6.75 -5.05
C THR A 54 -3.66 5.42 -4.38
N LEU A 55 -4.22 4.34 -4.91
CA LEU A 55 -4.01 2.98 -4.42
C LEU A 55 -3.34 2.12 -5.48
N PHE A 56 -2.13 1.62 -5.19
CA PHE A 56 -1.40 0.66 -6.00
C PHE A 56 -1.75 -0.77 -5.61
N VAL A 57 -1.86 -1.66 -6.60
CA VAL A 57 -2.17 -3.06 -6.37
C VAL A 57 -0.96 -3.92 -6.72
N TRP A 58 -0.40 -4.54 -5.68
CA TRP A 58 0.58 -5.61 -5.82
C TRP A 58 -0.13 -6.93 -6.16
N ASP A 59 0.06 -7.43 -7.37
CA ASP A 59 -0.58 -8.66 -7.84
C ASP A 59 0.38 -9.84 -7.73
N ARG A 60 0.07 -10.75 -6.79
CA ARG A 60 0.85 -11.97 -6.53
C ARG A 60 0.50 -13.12 -7.48
N THR A 61 -0.55 -12.95 -8.29
CA THR A 61 -1.07 -13.99 -9.19
C THR A 61 -0.43 -13.95 -10.58
N LEU A 62 0.32 -12.88 -10.88
CA LEU A 62 1.11 -12.78 -12.11
C LEU A 62 2.22 -13.85 -12.15
N PRO A 63 2.65 -14.29 -13.37
CA PRO A 63 3.81 -15.17 -13.51
C PRO A 63 5.07 -14.64 -12.83
N VAL A 64 5.24 -13.31 -12.83
CA VAL A 64 6.21 -12.60 -12.00
C VAL A 64 5.44 -11.54 -11.19
N PRO A 65 5.33 -11.69 -9.86
CA PRO A 65 4.62 -10.74 -9.00
C PRO A 65 5.10 -9.30 -9.17
N GLY A 66 4.20 -8.33 -9.02
CA GLY A 66 4.52 -6.93 -9.24
C GLY A 66 3.37 -5.98 -8.99
N ILE A 67 3.63 -4.68 -9.10
CA ILE A 67 2.58 -3.67 -9.16
C ILE A 67 1.92 -3.78 -10.55
N ALA A 68 0.63 -4.10 -10.58
CA ALA A 68 -0.06 -4.46 -11.81
C ALA A 68 -1.26 -3.57 -12.13
N ALA A 69 -1.75 -2.82 -11.15
CA ALA A 69 -2.90 -1.94 -11.31
C ALA A 69 -2.81 -0.77 -10.33
N TRP A 70 -3.64 0.24 -10.57
CA TRP A 70 -3.86 1.35 -9.65
C TRP A 70 -5.33 1.76 -9.66
N GLY A 71 -5.76 2.47 -8.62
CA GLY A 71 -7.10 3.05 -8.51
C GLY A 71 -7.09 4.21 -7.54
N ARG A 72 -8.29 4.62 -7.13
CA ARG A 72 -8.54 5.71 -6.18
C ARG A 72 -9.35 5.24 -4.97
N VAL A 73 -9.00 5.77 -3.80
CA VAL A 73 -9.86 5.73 -2.62
C VAL A 73 -11.02 6.69 -2.84
N LEU A 74 -12.25 6.23 -2.58
CA LEU A 74 -13.46 7.01 -2.80
C LEU A 74 -14.06 7.49 -1.47
N GLY A 75 -14.05 6.64 -0.45
CA GLY A 75 -14.70 6.91 0.82
C GLY A 75 -16.22 7.13 0.73
N PRO A 76 -16.84 7.59 1.84
CA PRO A 76 -16.22 7.82 3.14
C PRO A 76 -15.76 6.53 3.83
N LEU A 77 -14.85 6.64 4.81
CA LEU A 77 -14.51 5.52 5.69
C LEU A 77 -15.75 5.10 6.48
N GLY A 78 -16.06 3.81 6.44
CA GLY A 78 -17.10 3.19 7.23
C GLY A 78 -16.57 2.02 8.06
N GLU A 79 -17.50 1.40 8.80
CA GLU A 79 -17.25 0.20 9.57
C GLU A 79 -18.29 -0.86 9.21
N GLU A 80 -17.84 -2.11 9.07
CA GLU A 80 -18.70 -3.27 8.85
C GLU A 80 -18.43 -4.33 9.91
N SER A 81 -19.49 -5.00 10.36
CA SER A 81 -19.35 -6.21 11.18
C SER A 81 -19.26 -7.45 10.30
N ARG A 82 -18.24 -8.29 10.52
CA ARG A 82 -18.11 -9.58 9.86
C ARG A 82 -17.99 -10.70 10.86
N THR A 83 -18.79 -11.75 10.68
CA THR A 83 -18.69 -12.95 11.50
C THR A 83 -17.56 -13.85 10.99
N ARG A 84 -16.56 -14.12 11.83
CA ARG A 84 -15.49 -15.08 11.54
C ARG A 84 -15.34 -16.03 12.71
N ARG A 85 -15.44 -17.33 12.44
CA ARG A 85 -15.38 -18.39 13.48
C ARG A 85 -16.39 -18.18 14.63
N GLY A 86 -17.55 -17.61 14.33
CA GLY A 86 -18.61 -17.35 15.32
C GLY A 86 -18.45 -16.05 16.12
N GLU A 87 -17.36 -15.30 15.93
CA GLU A 87 -17.14 -13.99 16.55
C GLU A 87 -17.48 -12.88 15.55
N GLU A 88 -18.18 -11.84 16.02
CA GLU A 88 -18.38 -10.60 15.28
C GLU A 88 -17.13 -9.72 15.40
N LEU A 89 -16.53 -9.39 14.26
CA LEU A 89 -15.34 -8.55 14.19
C LEU A 89 -15.68 -7.29 13.42
N ALA A 90 -15.43 -6.14 14.03
CA ALA A 90 -15.48 -4.86 13.34
C ALA A 90 -14.36 -4.79 12.31
N HIS A 91 -14.70 -4.33 11.11
CA HIS A 91 -13.80 -4.12 10.00
C HIS A 91 -13.85 -2.66 9.57
N TRP A 92 -12.69 -2.09 9.25
CA TRP A 92 -12.64 -0.91 8.39
C TRP A 92 -13.22 -1.27 7.03
N HIS A 93 -14.03 -0.38 6.48
CA HIS A 93 -14.55 -0.48 5.13
C HIS A 93 -14.33 0.86 4.42
N MET A 94 -13.34 0.92 3.54
CA MET A 94 -13.04 2.12 2.75
C MET A 94 -13.29 1.82 1.27
N PRO A 95 -14.37 2.38 0.67
CA PRO A 95 -14.66 2.22 -0.75
C PRO A 95 -13.50 2.65 -1.65
N VAL A 96 -13.25 1.86 -2.69
CA VAL A 96 -12.27 2.16 -3.74
C VAL A 96 -12.93 2.05 -5.12
N SER A 97 -12.36 2.75 -6.09
CA SER A 97 -12.77 2.63 -7.49
C SER A 97 -12.31 1.32 -8.11
N ASP A 98 -12.88 1.01 -9.28
CA ASP A 98 -12.32 0.00 -10.16
C ASP A 98 -10.83 0.25 -10.43
N THR A 99 -10.06 -0.82 -10.47
CA THR A 99 -8.62 -0.73 -10.68
C THR A 99 -8.27 -0.81 -12.17
N LEU A 100 -7.46 0.14 -12.62
CA LEU A 100 -6.93 0.19 -13.98
C LEU A 100 -5.61 -0.57 -14.05
N ARG A 101 -5.53 -1.56 -14.94
CA ARG A 101 -4.30 -2.31 -15.19
C ARG A 101 -3.23 -1.41 -15.78
N LEU A 102 -1.99 -1.57 -15.32
CA LEU A 102 -0.83 -1.00 -15.98
C LEU A 102 -0.61 -1.73 -17.30
N ALA A 103 -0.26 -0.99 -18.36
CA ALA A 103 0.08 -1.58 -19.66
C ALA A 103 1.24 -2.59 -19.54
N SER A 104 2.19 -2.28 -18.66
CA SER A 104 3.30 -3.14 -18.28
C SER A 104 3.40 -3.19 -16.75
N PRO A 105 3.16 -4.34 -16.10
CA PRO A 105 3.35 -4.47 -14.66
C PRO A 105 4.79 -4.18 -14.24
N ILE A 106 4.95 -3.49 -13.10
CA ILE A 106 6.26 -3.28 -12.46
C ILE A 106 6.58 -4.53 -11.65
N THR A 107 7.20 -5.50 -12.31
CA THR A 107 7.52 -6.80 -11.69
C THR A 107 8.61 -6.69 -10.63
N ILE A 108 8.65 -7.64 -9.69
CA ILE A 108 9.70 -7.68 -8.67
C ILE A 108 11.10 -7.76 -9.28
N SER A 109 11.26 -8.48 -10.40
CA SER A 109 12.51 -8.52 -11.15
C SER A 109 12.90 -7.16 -11.73
N SER A 110 11.91 -6.33 -12.10
CA SER A 110 12.15 -4.96 -12.56
C SER A 110 12.50 -4.02 -11.41
N LEU A 111 11.85 -4.17 -10.26
CA LEU A 111 12.19 -3.42 -9.05
C LEU A 111 13.61 -3.72 -8.58
N ARG A 112 14.04 -4.99 -8.57
CA ARG A 112 15.41 -5.38 -8.19
C ARG A 112 16.48 -4.78 -9.10
N ARG A 113 16.20 -4.57 -10.39
CA ARG A 113 17.12 -3.89 -11.31
C ARG A 113 17.40 -2.43 -10.92
N ILE A 114 16.46 -1.78 -10.24
CA ILE A 114 16.62 -0.43 -9.66
C ILE A 114 16.69 -0.48 -8.13
N GLY A 115 17.01 -1.64 -7.56
CA GLY A 115 16.85 -1.90 -6.13
C GLY A 115 17.65 -0.95 -5.24
N GLY A 116 18.84 -0.52 -5.70
CA GLY A 116 19.65 0.47 -4.99
C GLY A 116 18.96 1.83 -4.84
N GLU A 117 18.24 2.27 -5.86
CA GLU A 117 17.48 3.53 -5.82
C GLU A 117 16.25 3.41 -4.93
N VAL A 118 15.54 2.28 -4.99
CA VAL A 118 14.39 2.02 -4.10
C VAL A 118 14.82 1.99 -2.64
N VAL A 119 15.96 1.34 -2.35
CA VAL A 119 16.56 1.31 -1.01
C VAL A 119 16.99 2.71 -0.57
N SER A 120 17.61 3.51 -1.44
CA SER A 120 17.98 4.90 -1.12
C SER A 120 16.77 5.73 -0.70
N VAL A 121 15.65 5.65 -1.44
CA VAL A 121 14.41 6.37 -1.07
C VAL A 121 13.91 5.95 0.30
N ARG A 122 13.96 4.65 0.63
CA ARG A 122 13.59 4.17 1.98
C ARG A 122 14.52 4.74 3.03
N ASP A 123 15.82 4.59 2.84
CA ASP A 123 16.83 4.95 3.83
C ASP A 123 16.82 6.47 4.09
N ASP A 124 16.64 7.29 3.03
CA ASP A 124 16.48 8.74 3.15
C ASP A 124 15.20 9.09 3.93
N LEU A 125 14.08 8.42 3.67
CA LEU A 125 12.84 8.66 4.40
C LEU A 125 12.97 8.26 5.88
N GLU A 126 13.59 7.12 6.17
CA GLU A 126 13.85 6.64 7.53
C GLU A 126 14.78 7.57 8.29
N ALA A 127 15.80 8.14 7.64
CA ALA A 127 16.70 9.11 8.26
C ALA A 127 16.03 10.43 8.64
N ASN A 128 14.94 10.79 7.97
CA ASN A 128 14.22 12.06 8.16
C ASN A 128 12.88 11.90 8.89
N THR A 129 12.57 10.70 9.38
CA THR A 129 11.29 10.39 10.03
C THR A 129 11.52 9.72 11.36
N ASP A 130 10.99 10.30 12.43
CA ASP A 130 10.95 9.63 13.73
C ASP A 130 9.92 8.50 13.71
N GLY A 131 10.39 7.25 13.76
CA GLY A 131 9.53 6.06 13.85
C GLY A 131 9.28 5.33 12.52
N PRO A 132 8.35 4.37 12.48
CA PRO A 132 8.13 3.54 11.30
C PRO A 132 7.62 4.34 10.10
N VAL A 133 8.18 4.07 8.92
CA VAL A 133 7.77 4.70 7.65
C VAL A 133 6.76 3.87 6.84
N TYR A 134 6.52 2.63 7.27
CA TYR A 134 5.61 1.66 6.64
C TYR A 134 5.89 1.41 5.15
N PHE A 135 7.16 1.39 4.78
CA PHE A 135 7.63 1.27 3.40
C PHE A 135 7.11 -0.02 2.74
N PRO A 136 6.82 -0.01 1.43
CA PRO A 136 6.13 -1.12 0.76
C PRO A 136 7.05 -2.30 0.44
N PHE A 137 8.37 -2.12 0.55
CA PHE A 137 9.38 -3.12 0.22
C PHE A 137 10.39 -3.32 1.34
N ILE A 138 10.92 -4.52 1.46
CA ILE A 138 11.92 -4.91 2.46
C ILE A 138 13.13 -5.56 1.78
N GLY A 139 14.23 -5.64 2.51
CA GLY A 139 15.48 -6.24 2.05
C GLY A 139 16.48 -5.22 1.48
N SER A 140 17.56 -5.75 0.91
CA SER A 140 18.59 -5.00 0.18
C SER A 140 18.23 -4.90 -1.31
N ALA A 141 19.03 -4.16 -2.08
CA ALA A 141 18.81 -3.96 -3.51
C ALA A 141 18.54 -5.27 -4.28
N ASP A 142 19.36 -6.31 -4.05
CA ASP A 142 19.25 -7.59 -4.75
C ASP A 142 18.19 -8.53 -4.16
N THR A 143 17.82 -8.32 -2.89
CA THR A 143 16.88 -9.18 -2.16
C THR A 143 15.51 -8.55 -1.99
N LEU A 144 15.27 -7.40 -2.63
CA LEU A 144 14.05 -6.62 -2.49
C LEU A 144 12.82 -7.52 -2.65
N GLY A 145 11.84 -7.34 -1.77
CA GLY A 145 10.57 -8.05 -1.75
C GLY A 145 9.46 -7.17 -1.19
N PRO A 146 8.18 -7.46 -1.48
CA PRO A 146 7.08 -6.73 -0.87
C PRO A 146 7.07 -6.97 0.65
N ALA A 147 6.78 -5.92 1.42
CA ALA A 147 6.54 -6.06 2.85
C ALA A 147 5.36 -7.03 3.08
N PRO A 148 5.43 -7.92 4.09
CA PRO A 148 4.34 -8.83 4.43
C PRO A 148 3.21 -8.07 5.16
N ALA A 149 2.53 -7.19 4.45
CA ALA A 149 1.56 -6.25 5.00
C ALA A 149 0.33 -6.15 4.11
N TYR A 150 -0.85 -5.92 4.70
CA TYR A 150 -2.08 -5.70 3.97
C TYR A 150 -2.03 -4.40 3.16
N LEU A 151 -1.80 -3.29 3.87
CA LEU A 151 -1.61 -1.95 3.30
C LEU A 151 -0.27 -1.38 3.77
N THR A 152 0.39 -0.64 2.88
CA THR A 152 1.68 0.02 3.13
C THR A 152 1.65 1.42 2.57
N LYS A 153 2.54 2.28 3.10
CA LYS A 153 2.74 3.60 2.54
C LYS A 153 3.61 3.56 1.31
N MET A 154 3.22 4.30 0.27
CA MET A 154 4.04 4.54 -0.92
C MET A 154 4.51 6.00 -0.85
N PRO A 155 5.75 6.27 -0.45
CA PRO A 155 6.24 7.64 -0.38
C PRO A 155 6.21 8.30 -1.76
N ARG A 156 5.93 9.60 -1.80
CA ARG A 156 5.90 10.39 -3.04
C ARG A 156 7.15 10.15 -3.90
N ASP A 157 8.33 10.14 -3.29
CA ASP A 157 9.59 9.99 -4.02
C ASP A 157 9.76 8.59 -4.61
N LEU A 158 9.20 7.56 -3.96
CA LEU A 158 9.13 6.22 -4.56
C LEU A 158 8.19 6.22 -5.77
N VAL A 159 7.04 6.88 -5.68
CA VAL A 159 6.10 7.00 -6.80
C VAL A 159 6.75 7.74 -7.98
N ALA A 160 7.48 8.82 -7.71
CA ALA A 160 8.22 9.59 -8.71
C ALA A 160 9.32 8.73 -9.37
N LEU A 161 10.11 8.00 -8.57
CA LEU A 161 11.13 7.07 -9.08
C LEU A 161 10.52 6.04 -10.03
N LEU A 162 9.45 5.37 -9.59
CA LEU A 162 8.82 4.33 -10.40
C LEU A 162 8.21 4.91 -11.68
N SER A 163 7.61 6.11 -11.62
CA SER A 163 7.10 6.81 -12.80
C SER A 163 8.23 7.12 -13.80
N ALA A 164 9.36 7.65 -13.33
CA ALA A 164 10.52 7.95 -14.17
C ALA A 164 11.13 6.70 -14.83
N ARG A 165 11.11 5.55 -14.14
CA ARG A 165 11.73 4.30 -14.62
C ARG A 165 10.81 3.44 -15.50
N PHE A 166 9.50 3.50 -15.28
CA PHE A 166 8.54 2.60 -15.93
C PHE A 166 7.45 3.31 -16.73
N GLY A 167 7.49 4.64 -16.81
CA GLY A 167 6.73 5.41 -17.79
C GLY A 167 5.22 5.41 -17.57
N PHE A 168 4.76 5.47 -16.31
CA PHE A 168 3.36 5.69 -16.01
C PHE A 168 3.15 7.12 -15.50
N ALA A 169 2.14 7.80 -16.04
CA ALA A 169 1.64 9.07 -15.52
C ALA A 169 0.33 8.77 -14.77
N PHE A 170 0.30 9.02 -13.46
CA PHE A 170 -0.98 9.17 -12.79
C PHE A 170 -1.54 10.52 -13.18
N ALA A 171 -2.85 10.59 -13.41
CA ALA A 171 -3.53 11.87 -13.41
C ALA A 171 -3.37 12.45 -11.99
N LEU A 172 -2.32 13.26 -11.77
CA LEU A 172 -2.12 14.00 -10.53
C LEU A 172 -3.26 15.01 -10.34
#